data_AF-A0A519VCG3-F1
#
_entry.id   AF-A0A519VCG3-F1
#
_cell.length_a   1.000
_cell.length_b   1.000
_cell.length_c   1.000
_cell.angle_alpha   90.00
_cell.angle_beta   90.00
_cell.angle_gamma   90.00
#
_symmetry.space_group_name_H-M   'P 1'
#
loop_
_entity.id
_entity.type
_entity.pdbx_description
1 polymer ?
#
loop_
_entity_poly.entity_id
_entity_poly.type
_entity_poly.pdbx_seq_one_letter_code
_entity_poly.pdbx_strand_id
1 'polypeptide(L)'
;MDNFRRPQRVKENNEFVFGIRAVIEAIKAGRDIETIYLQRGLAGDLFTELKTLLHGTLIPLSSVPIEKLNRMTQKNHQGVIAVISPITYQNIEDIIPSVFE
;
A
#
# COMPACT_ATOMS: atom_id res chain seq x y z
N MET A 1 -11.05 -17.12 35.95
CA MET A 1 -9.67 -16.67 35.68
C MET A 1 -9.46 -16.98 34.22
N ASP A 2 -9.89 -16.09 33.32
CA ASP A 2 -9.96 -16.43 31.90
C ASP A 2 -9.45 -15.22 31.14
N ASN A 3 -8.13 -15.19 31.03
CA ASN A 3 -7.39 -14.13 30.38
C ASN A 3 -7.49 -14.37 28.87
N PHE A 4 -8.61 -13.95 28.26
CA PHE A 4 -8.76 -13.89 26.81
C PHE A 4 -7.80 -12.83 26.25
N ARG A 5 -6.51 -13.18 26.15
CA ARG A 5 -5.55 -12.44 25.34
C ARG A 5 -6.06 -12.52 23.91
N ARG A 6 -6.74 -11.45 23.46
CA ARG A 6 -7.01 -11.21 22.04
C ARG A 6 -5.69 -11.44 21.30
N PRO A 7 -5.63 -12.30 20.27
CA PRO A 7 -4.43 -12.37 19.46
C PRO A 7 -4.19 -10.96 18.93
N GLN A 8 -3.07 -10.36 19.36
CA GLN A 8 -2.59 -9.11 18.84
C GLN A 8 -2.46 -9.34 17.33
N ARG A 9 -3.32 -8.72 16.49
CA ARG A 9 -3.10 -8.74 15.05
C ARG A 9 -1.65 -8.33 14.85
N VAL A 10 -0.85 -9.24 14.30
CA VAL A 10 0.52 -8.92 13.88
C VAL A 10 0.36 -7.71 12.99
N LYS A 11 0.92 -6.57 13.39
CA LYS A 11 0.95 -5.38 12.54
C LYS A 11 1.89 -5.74 11.41
N GLU A 12 1.36 -6.34 10.34
CA GLU A 12 2.11 -6.51 9.12
C GLU A 12 2.53 -5.10 8.69
N ASN A 13 3.84 -4.87 8.58
CA ASN A 13 4.36 -3.55 8.28
C ASN A 13 4.06 -3.26 6.81
N ASN A 14 3.11 -2.36 6.54
CA ASN A 14 2.85 -1.89 5.17
C ASN A 14 4.16 -1.39 4.54
N GLU A 15 4.43 -1.84 3.32
CA GLU A 15 5.59 -1.39 2.56
C GLU A 15 5.27 -0.07 1.88
N PHE A 16 6.23 0.86 1.84
CA PHE A 16 6.05 2.15 1.20
C PHE A 16 6.91 2.25 -0.06
N VAL A 17 6.28 2.66 -1.17
CA VAL A 17 6.93 2.93 -2.44
C VAL A 17 6.90 4.44 -2.70
N PHE A 18 8.06 5.01 -3.07
CA PHE A 18 8.28 6.44 -3.19
C PHE A 18 8.65 6.82 -4.62
N GLY A 19 8.05 7.88 -5.16
CA GLY A 19 8.36 8.38 -6.50
C GLY A 19 7.38 7.86 -7.55
N ILE A 20 7.05 8.73 -8.51
CA ILE A 20 6.00 8.44 -9.51
C ILE A 20 6.32 7.21 -10.36
N ARG A 21 7.58 7.05 -10.78
CA ARG A 21 8.02 5.88 -11.57
C ARG A 21 7.93 4.59 -10.77
N ALA A 22 8.39 4.60 -9.52
CA ALA A 22 8.35 3.41 -8.68
C ALA A 22 6.90 2.97 -8.40
N VAL A 23 5.99 3.93 -8.22
CA VAL A 23 4.56 3.65 -8.07
C VAL A 23 3.96 3.09 -9.36
N ILE A 24 4.30 3.64 -10.52
CA ILE A 24 3.89 3.11 -11.83
C ILE A 24 4.35 1.65 -11.98
N GLU A 25 5.61 1.36 -11.67
CA GLU A 25 6.15 0.00 -11.74
C GLU A 25 5.45 -0.95 -10.76
N ALA A 26 5.14 -0.49 -9.54
CA ALA A 26 4.40 -1.29 -8.57
C ALA A 26 2.99 -1.64 -9.06
N ILE A 27 2.28 -0.69 -9.68
CA ILE A 27 0.96 -0.92 -10.30
C ILE A 27 1.09 -1.92 -11.45
N LYS A 28 2.07 -1.73 -12.35
CA LYS A 28 2.31 -2.63 -13.50
C LYS A 28 2.71 -4.04 -13.07
N ALA A 29 3.44 -4.16 -11.96
CA ALA A 29 3.81 -5.45 -11.37
C ALA A 29 2.64 -6.14 -10.63
N GLY A 30 1.46 -5.53 -10.58
CA GLY A 30 0.28 -6.09 -9.93
C GLY A 30 0.42 -6.18 -8.40
N ARG A 31 1.23 -5.29 -7.79
CA ARG A 31 1.31 -5.24 -6.33
C ARG A 31 0.00 -4.73 -5.75
N ASP A 32 -0.36 -5.27 -4.59
CA ASP A 32 -1.57 -4.88 -3.89
C ASP A 32 -1.37 -3.52 -3.22
N ILE A 33 -2.04 -2.48 -3.70
CA ILE A 33 -1.86 -1.10 -3.25
C ILE A 33 -3.07 -0.70 -2.38
N GLU A 34 -2.80 -0.41 -1.11
CA GLU A 34 -3.81 0.04 -0.15
C GLU A 34 -4.27 1.47 -0.47
N THR A 35 -3.33 2.39 -0.74
CA THR A 35 -3.62 3.80 -1.02
C THR A 35 -2.43 4.48 -1.67
N ILE A 36 -2.70 5.46 -2.53
CA ILE A 36 -1.69 6.35 -3.12
C ILE A 36 -1.92 7.78 -2.62
N TYR A 37 -0.87 8.38 -2.06
CA TYR A 37 -0.81 9.80 -1.73
C TYR A 37 -0.11 10.58 -2.84
N LEU A 38 -0.80 11.60 -3.34
CA LEU A 38 -0.36 12.43 -4.45
C LEU A 38 -0.24 13.90 -4.00
N GLN A 39 0.87 14.55 -4.33
CA GLN A 39 1.02 15.99 -4.14
C GLN A 39 0.04 16.76 -5.02
N ARG A 40 -0.69 17.70 -4.42
CA ARG A 40 -1.56 18.62 -5.17
C ARG A 40 -0.76 19.48 -6.15
N GLY A 41 -1.29 19.66 -7.36
CA GLY A 41 -0.68 20.51 -8.38
C GLY A 41 0.43 19.83 -9.19
N LEU A 42 0.64 18.52 -9.04
CA LEU A 42 1.49 17.77 -9.97
C LEU A 42 0.92 17.81 -11.39
N ALA A 43 1.80 18.08 -12.35
CA ALA A 43 1.52 18.09 -13.77
C ALA A 43 2.71 17.47 -14.53
N GLY A 44 2.45 16.92 -15.72
CA GLY A 44 3.46 16.30 -16.58
C GLY A 44 3.04 14.94 -17.14
N ASP A 45 3.88 14.40 -18.02
CA ASP A 45 3.59 13.15 -18.74
C ASP A 45 3.46 11.96 -17.79
N LEU A 46 4.40 11.81 -16.84
CA LEU A 46 4.38 10.71 -15.85
C LEU A 46 3.13 10.74 -14.96
N PHE A 47 2.61 11.94 -14.67
CA PHE A 47 1.37 12.09 -13.91
C PHE A 47 0.16 11.66 -14.72
N THR A 48 0.14 11.99 -16.00
CA THR A 48 -0.91 11.56 -16.93
C THR A 48 -0.89 10.05 -17.11
N GLU A 49 0.31 9.46 -17.22
CA GLU A 49 0.49 7.99 -17.26
C GLU A 49 -0.04 7.34 -15.98
N LEU A 50 0.36 7.84 -14.80
CA LEU A 50 -0.13 7.30 -13.52
C LEU A 50 -1.66 7.37 -13.43
N LYS A 51 -2.27 8.50 -13.81
CA LYS A 51 -3.73 8.62 -13.85
C LYS A 51 -4.38 7.63 -14.81
N THR A 52 -3.77 7.39 -15.96
CA THR A 52 -4.25 6.43 -16.95
C THR A 52 -4.20 5.00 -16.42
N LEU A 53 -3.10 4.64 -15.73
CA LEU A 53 -2.97 3.32 -15.09
C LEU A 53 -3.96 3.12 -13.94
N LEU A 54 -4.28 4.19 -13.20
CA LEU A 54 -5.27 4.14 -12.13
C LEU A 54 -6.71 4.17 -12.65
N HIS A 55 -6.93 4.59 -13.88
CA HIS A 55 -8.26 4.68 -14.48
C HIS A 55 -8.86 3.27 -14.65
N GLY A 56 -9.95 3.01 -13.94
CA GLY A 56 -10.59 1.69 -13.91
C GLY A 56 -10.09 0.77 -12.78
N THR A 57 -9.13 1.22 -11.96
CA THR A 57 -8.73 0.52 -10.73
C THR A 57 -9.53 1.03 -9.53
N LEU A 58 -9.65 0.20 -8.49
CA LEU A 58 -10.28 0.58 -7.22
C LEU A 58 -9.27 1.18 -6.21
N ILE A 59 -8.06 1.52 -6.67
CA ILE A 59 -6.99 1.99 -5.79
C ILE A 59 -7.32 3.42 -5.32
N PRO A 60 -7.43 3.67 -3.99
CA PRO A 60 -7.73 5.00 -3.48
C PRO A 60 -6.59 5.99 -3.74
N LEU A 61 -6.93 7.17 -4.26
CA LEU A 61 -5.99 8.27 -4.49
C LEU A 61 -6.31 9.47 -3.60
N SER A 62 -5.36 9.85 -2.75
CA SER A 62 -5.47 10.96 -1.81
C SER A 62 -4.56 12.12 -2.20
N SER A 63 -5.16 13.23 -2.63
CA SER A 63 -4.42 14.46 -2.98
C SER A 63 -4.08 15.30 -1.74
N VAL A 64 -2.80 15.36 -1.39
CA VAL A 64 -2.28 15.96 -0.14
C VAL A 64 -1.29 17.10 -0.42
N PRO A 65 -1.11 18.06 0.52
CA PRO A 65 -0.03 19.03 0.43
C PRO A 65 1.34 18.36 0.54
N ILE A 66 2.37 18.98 -0.04
CA ILE A 66 3.76 18.48 -0.04
C ILE A 66 4.29 18.23 1.38
N GLU A 67 3.91 19.09 2.32
CA GLU A 67 4.29 18.98 3.73
C GLU A 67 3.84 17.66 4.36
N LYS A 68 2.69 17.13 3.94
CA LYS A 68 2.20 15.83 4.43
C LYS A 68 3.08 14.69 3.94
N LEU A 69 3.53 14.74 2.68
CA LEU A 69 4.46 13.73 2.13
C LEU A 69 5.82 13.78 2.83
N ASN A 70 6.36 14.99 3.03
CA ASN A 70 7.62 15.21 3.75
C ASN A 70 7.57 14.70 5.20
N ARG A 71 6.40 14.74 5.85
CA ARG A 71 6.20 14.18 7.19
C ARG A 71 6.10 12.65 7.18
N MET A 72 5.64 12.05 6.08
CA MET A 72 5.55 10.60 5.94
C MET A 72 6.92 9.96 5.68
N THR A 73 7.81 10.65 4.96
CA THR A 73 9.13 10.11 4.61
C THR A 73 10.13 11.22 4.31
N GLN A 74 11.39 10.99 4.68
CA GLN A 74 12.52 11.82 4.25
C GLN A 74 13.12 11.34 2.92
N LYS A 75 12.67 10.21 2.39
CA LYS A 75 13.13 9.68 1.10
C LYS A 75 12.58 10.54 -0.04
N ASN A 76 13.30 10.55 -1.17
CA ASN A 76 12.83 11.27 -2.36
C ASN A 76 11.58 10.60 -2.93
N HIS A 77 10.43 11.24 -2.71
CA HIS A 77 9.13 10.73 -3.14
C HIS A 77 8.59 11.41 -4.39
N GLN A 78 9.26 12.45 -4.94
CA GLN A 78 8.84 13.14 -6.18
C GLN A 78 7.34 13.49 -6.25
N GLY A 79 6.74 13.81 -5.09
CA GLY A 79 5.32 14.10 -4.97
C GLY A 79 4.35 12.90 -4.99
N VAL A 80 4.80 11.64 -4.99
CA VAL A 80 3.94 10.45 -4.96
C VAL A 80 4.45 9.41 -3.95
N ILE A 81 3.55 8.87 -3.13
CA ILE A 81 3.84 7.76 -2.20
C ILE A 81 2.71 6.74 -2.33
N ALA A 82 3.05 5.48 -2.58
CA ALA A 82 2.08 4.37 -2.49
C ALA A 82 2.34 3.54 -1.24
N VAL A 83 1.25 3.11 -0.61
CA VAL A 83 1.25 2.16 0.50
C VAL A 83 0.85 0.81 -0.07
N ILE A 84 1.75 -0.16 0.02
CA ILE A 84 1.56 -1.52 -0.46
C ILE A 84 1.02 -2.34 0.71
N SER A 85 -0.10 -3.02 0.46
CA SER A 85 -0.67 -3.99 1.38
C SER A 85 0.31 -5.17 1.49
N PRO A 86 0.65 -5.62 2.70
CA PRO A 86 1.40 -6.86 2.85
C PRO A 86 0.53 -8.01 2.33
N ILE A 87 1.01 -8.73 1.31
CA ILE A 87 0.35 -9.94 0.84
C ILE A 87 0.78 -11.06 1.78
N THR A 88 -0.07 -11.41 2.75
CA THR A 88 0.09 -12.67 3.47
C THR A 88 -0.27 -13.81 2.52
N TYR A 89 0.73 -14.43 1.88
CA TYR A 89 0.55 -15.78 1.36
C TYR A 89 0.42 -16.71 2.57
N GLN A 90 -0.75 -16.76 3.20
CA GLN A 90 -1.06 -17.88 4.07
C GLN A 90 -1.32 -19.07 3.15
N ASN A 91 -0.33 -19.96 3.09
CA ASN A 91 -0.56 -21.32 2.61
C ASN A 91 -1.79 -21.85 3.34
N ILE A 92 -2.79 -22.32 2.58
CA ILE A 92 -4.03 -22.93 3.09
C ILE A 92 -3.74 -24.26 3.83
N GLU A 93 -2.48 -24.64 4.04
CA GLU A 93 -2.08 -25.97 4.50
C GLU A 93 -2.22 -26.22 6.02
N ASP A 94 -2.79 -25.29 6.79
CA ASP A 94 -3.15 -25.54 8.20
C ASP A 94 -4.65 -25.88 8.38
N ILE A 95 -5.20 -26.69 7.46
CA ILE A 95 -6.49 -27.36 7.68
C ILE A 95 -6.25 -28.63 8.51
N ILE A 96 -6.46 -28.49 9.83
CA ILE A 96 -6.94 -29.46 10.85
C ILE A 96 -6.73 -30.96 10.57
N PRO A 97 -6.04 -31.70 11.46
CA PRO A 97 -6.77 -32.63 12.35
C PRO A 97 -6.09 -32.72 13.75
N SER A 98 -6.72 -32.92 14.90
CA SER A 98 -7.86 -33.78 15.23
C SER A 98 -8.38 -33.37 16.62
N VAL A 99 -9.69 -33.15 16.76
CA VAL A 99 -10.35 -33.25 18.07
C VAL A 99 -10.94 -34.65 18.15
N PHE A 100 -10.19 -35.56 18.75
CA PHE A 100 -10.69 -36.79 19.33
C PHE A 100 -9.84 -37.10 20.56
N GLU A 101 -10.28 -36.56 21.69
CA GLU A 101 -10.28 -37.25 23.00
C GLU A 101 -11.38 -36.64 23.87
#